data_AF-A0A822HI35-F1
#
_entry.id   AF-A0A822HI35-F1
#
_cell.length_a   1.000
_cell.length_b   1.000
_cell.length_c   1.000
_cell.angle_alpha   90.00
_cell.angle_beta   90.00
_cell.angle_gamma   90.00
#
_symmetry.space_group_name_H-M   'P 1'
#
loop_
_entity.id
_entity.type
_entity.pdbx_description
1 polymer ?
#
loop_
_entity_poly.entity_id
_entity_poly.type
_entity_poly.pdbx_seq_one_letter_code
_entity_poly.pdbx_strand_id
1 'polypeptide(L)'
;LFFFFNILYIGEVVNLWIREEFHRTSRAKCLILIGPKGTGKTTFAKSLSRQYNYFNGKWESDNWDDSDSYLIFDDIPWDQFEELGFPVKKSLFTQNGITFTTDTDGEIAEIYVAQPAIILLEPGQAEG
;
A
#
# COMPACT_ATOMS: atom_id res chain seq x y z
N LEU A 1 -6.02 9.79 -29.16
CA LEU A 1 -5.03 10.79 -28.69
C LEU A 1 -5.16 11.07 -27.19
N PHE A 2 -6.36 11.32 -26.66
CA PHE A 2 -6.61 11.57 -25.23
C PHE A 2 -6.16 10.43 -24.28
N PHE A 3 -6.42 9.17 -24.65
CA PHE A 3 -6.06 7.99 -23.84
C PHE A 3 -4.54 7.79 -23.72
N PHE A 4 -3.81 8.04 -24.81
CA PHE A 4 -2.33 7.97 -24.83
C PHE A 4 -1.67 9.07 -24.00
N PHE A 5 -2.24 10.29 -24.03
CA PHE A 5 -1.74 11.41 -23.23
C PHE A 5 -1.91 11.17 -21.73
N ASN A 6 -3.00 10.52 -21.33
CA ASN A 6 -3.28 10.19 -19.93
C ASN A 6 -2.31 9.10 -19.41
N ILE A 7 -2.01 8.08 -20.22
CA ILE A 7 -1.04 7.02 -19.85
C ILE A 7 0.38 7.58 -19.69
N LEU A 8 0.82 8.47 -20.60
CA LEU A 8 2.16 9.08 -20.50
C LEU A 8 2.29 9.95 -19.25
N TYR A 9 1.26 10.76 -18.95
CA TYR A 9 1.23 11.59 -17.75
C TYR A 9 1.19 10.76 -16.46
N ILE A 10 0.39 9.68 -16.42
CA ILE A 10 0.40 8.72 -15.31
C ILE A 10 1.78 8.11 -15.11
N GLY A 11 2.45 7.74 -16.21
CA GLY A 11 3.82 7.23 -16.18
C GLY A 11 4.79 8.21 -15.54
N GLU A 12 4.72 9.50 -15.90
CA GLU A 12 5.57 10.55 -15.30
C GLU A 12 5.30 10.74 -13.82
N VAL A 13 4.04 10.82 -13.41
CA VAL A 13 3.64 11.00 -12.00
C VAL A 13 4.09 9.82 -11.14
N VAL A 14 3.90 8.59 -11.62
CA VAL A 14 4.34 7.40 -10.87
C VAL A 14 5.86 7.30 -10.82
N ASN A 15 6.56 7.56 -11.93
CA ASN A 15 8.03 7.57 -11.93
C ASN A 15 8.60 8.64 -10.98
N LEU A 16 7.95 9.80 -10.90
CA LEU A 16 8.32 10.84 -9.95
C LEU A 16 8.12 10.37 -8.51
N TRP A 17 6.96 9.78 -8.21
CA TRP A 17 6.66 9.23 -6.90
C TRP A 17 7.67 8.15 -6.49
N ILE A 18 7.97 7.19 -7.38
CA ILE A 18 8.98 6.14 -7.12
C ILE A 18 10.31 6.78 -6.75
N ARG A 19 10.80 7.72 -7.59
CA ARG A 19 12.10 8.37 -7.37
C ARG A 19 12.16 9.15 -6.05
N GLU A 20 11.06 9.79 -5.66
CA GLU A 20 11.03 10.67 -4.48
C GLU A 20 10.69 9.96 -3.18
N GLU A 21 9.91 8.87 -3.22
CA GLU A 21 9.30 8.28 -2.03
C GLU A 21 9.90 6.91 -1.67
N PHE A 22 10.45 6.13 -2.61
CA PHE A 22 11.10 4.83 -2.30
C PHE A 22 12.32 4.96 -1.38
N HIS A 23 13.01 6.10 -1.43
CA HIS A 23 14.20 6.33 -0.62
C HIS A 23 13.93 7.13 0.66
N ARG A 24 12.67 7.48 0.93
CA ARG A 24 12.32 8.19 2.15
C ARG A 24 12.30 7.25 3.34
N THR A 25 12.89 7.74 4.42
CA THR A 25 12.97 7.02 5.70
C THR A 25 11.84 7.39 6.66
N SER A 26 11.03 8.41 6.34
CA SER A 26 9.83 8.77 7.10
C SER A 26 8.90 9.66 6.27
N ARG A 27 7.60 9.60 6.60
CA ARG A 27 6.57 10.48 5.99
C ARG A 27 6.55 10.41 4.46
N ALA A 28 6.82 9.24 3.89
CA ALA A 28 6.53 9.03 2.47
C ALA A 28 5.03 9.23 2.22
N LYS A 29 4.72 9.78 1.05
CA LYS A 29 3.35 9.83 0.55
C LYS A 29 2.97 8.46 0.06
N CYS A 30 1.76 8.00 0.37
CA CYS A 30 1.23 6.81 -0.29
C CYS A 30 0.82 7.12 -1.74
N LEU A 31 0.89 6.10 -2.61
CA LEU A 31 0.33 6.13 -3.96
C LEU A 31 -1.03 5.44 -3.95
N ILE A 32 -2.08 6.12 -4.43
CA ILE A 32 -3.41 5.53 -4.52
C ILE A 32 -3.75 5.31 -6.01
N LEU A 33 -4.06 4.06 -6.36
CA LEU A 33 -4.47 3.67 -7.70
C LEU A 33 -5.97 3.33 -7.69
N ILE A 34 -6.77 4.16 -8.33
CA ILE A 34 -8.23 4.02 -8.38
C ILE A 34 -8.64 3.53 -9.76
N GLY A 35 -9.43 2.47 -9.82
CA GLY A 35 -10.00 1.99 -11.08
C GLY A 35 -10.80 0.70 -10.91
N PRO A 36 -11.68 0.34 -11.86
CA PRO A 36 -12.46 -0.88 -11.79
C PRO A 36 -11.61 -2.15 -11.60
N LYS A 37 -12.23 -3.22 -11.13
CA LYS A 37 -11.61 -4.56 -11.09
C LYS A 37 -11.16 -4.99 -12.48
N GLY A 38 -10.02 -5.68 -12.56
CA GLY A 38 -9.48 -6.20 -13.82
C GLY A 38 -8.76 -5.18 -14.71
N THR A 39 -8.53 -3.95 -14.24
CA THR A 39 -7.79 -2.90 -14.99
C THR A 39 -6.27 -3.03 -14.90
N GLY A 40 -5.76 -4.03 -14.18
CA GLY A 40 -4.31 -4.29 -14.06
C GLY A 40 -3.60 -3.54 -12.94
N LYS A 41 -4.32 -2.88 -12.01
CA LYS A 41 -3.73 -2.15 -10.87
C LYS A 41 -2.75 -3.00 -10.07
N THR A 42 -3.16 -4.22 -9.71
CA THR A 42 -2.33 -5.17 -8.96
C THR A 42 -1.09 -5.60 -9.74
N THR A 43 -1.23 -5.89 -11.04
CA THR A 43 -0.11 -6.23 -11.92
C THR A 43 0.87 -5.07 -12.06
N PHE A 44 0.37 -3.84 -12.14
CA PHE A 44 1.18 -2.63 -12.20
C PHE A 44 1.92 -2.38 -10.88
N ALA A 45 1.24 -2.44 -9.74
CA ALA A 45 1.89 -2.23 -8.44
C ALA A 45 3.02 -3.23 -8.22
N LYS A 46 2.79 -4.52 -8.51
CA LYS A 46 3.79 -5.59 -8.36
C LYS A 46 4.96 -5.50 -9.35
N SER A 47 4.86 -4.69 -10.41
CA SER A 47 5.94 -4.57 -11.41
C SER A 47 7.02 -3.56 -11.02
N LEU A 48 6.80 -2.74 -9.99
CA LEU A 48 7.70 -1.64 -9.63
C LEU A 48 9.01 -2.11 -8.99
N SER A 49 8.98 -3.21 -8.24
CA SER A 49 10.17 -3.91 -7.72
C SER A 49 9.83 -5.37 -7.42
N ARG A 50 10.86 -6.21 -7.31
CA ARG A 50 10.74 -7.64 -6.98
C ARG A 50 10.44 -7.91 -5.50
N GLN A 51 10.67 -6.92 -4.64
CA GLN A 51 10.55 -7.01 -3.18
C GLN A 51 9.41 -6.12 -2.70
N TYR A 52 8.32 -6.74 -2.24
CA TYR A 52 7.13 -6.06 -1.75
C TYR A 52 6.32 -6.93 -0.79
N ASN A 53 5.76 -6.30 0.23
CA ASN A 53 4.74 -6.94 1.06
C ASN A 53 3.38 -6.72 0.41
N TYR A 54 2.59 -7.78 0.23
CA TYR A 54 1.28 -7.73 -0.44
C TYR A 54 0.16 -8.19 0.49
N PHE A 55 -0.78 -7.30 0.76
CA PHE A 55 -1.94 -7.54 1.62
C PHE A 55 -3.22 -7.44 0.79
N ASN A 56 -4.03 -8.50 0.82
CA ASN A 56 -5.25 -8.60 0.02
C ASN A 56 -6.47 -8.82 0.91
N GLY A 57 -7.03 -7.73 1.42
CA GLY A 57 -8.19 -7.72 2.32
C GLY A 57 -7.95 -8.30 3.72
N LYS A 58 -6.74 -8.78 4.01
CA LYS A 58 -6.34 -9.30 5.32
C LYS A 58 -4.93 -8.85 5.67
N TRP A 59 -4.73 -8.63 6.96
CA TRP A 59 -3.42 -8.42 7.56
C TRP A 59 -2.91 -9.75 8.10
N GLU A 60 -1.71 -10.14 7.70
CA GLU A 60 -1.04 -11.36 8.17
C GLU A 60 0.40 -10.98 8.52
N SER A 61 0.72 -10.98 9.81
CA SER A 61 2.03 -10.54 10.30
C SER A 61 3.18 -11.44 9.80
N ASP A 62 2.90 -12.73 9.57
CA ASP A 62 3.83 -13.69 8.97
C ASP A 62 4.30 -13.32 7.56
N ASN A 63 3.50 -12.53 6.82
CA ASN A 63 3.84 -12.07 5.47
C ASN A 63 4.59 -10.72 5.49
N TRP A 64 5.05 -10.27 6.65
CA TRP A 64 5.82 -9.04 6.79
C TRP A 64 7.33 -9.29 6.66
N ASP A 65 7.94 -8.69 5.65
CA ASP A 65 9.40 -8.62 5.50
C ASP A 65 9.88 -7.16 5.62
N ASP A 66 10.70 -6.88 6.63
CA ASP A 66 11.30 -5.55 6.84
C ASP A 66 12.26 -5.15 5.70
N SER A 67 12.78 -6.11 4.93
CA SER A 67 13.69 -5.86 3.82
C SER A 67 12.98 -5.46 2.52
N ASP A 68 11.65 -5.52 2.49
CA ASP A 68 10.89 -5.18 1.30
C ASP A 68 10.93 -3.68 0.97
N SER A 69 10.82 -3.37 -0.31
CA SER A 69 10.97 -2.01 -0.81
C SER A 69 9.72 -1.14 -0.61
N TYR A 70 8.53 -1.75 -0.58
CA TYR A 70 7.23 -1.05 -0.50
C TYR A 70 6.11 -2.01 -0.08
N LEU A 71 4.98 -1.45 0.32
CA LEU A 71 3.77 -2.18 0.70
C LEU A 71 2.71 -2.03 -0.39
N ILE A 72 1.94 -3.08 -0.65
CA ILE A 72 0.78 -3.05 -1.53
C ILE A 72 -0.45 -3.50 -0.74
N PHE A 73 -1.46 -2.65 -0.70
CA PHE A 73 -2.75 -2.91 -0.08
C PHE A 73 -3.83 -3.02 -1.16
N ASP A 74 -4.42 -4.20 -1.31
CA ASP A 74 -5.50 -4.50 -2.24
C ASP A 74 -6.75 -4.96 -1.47
N ASP A 75 -7.91 -4.66 -2.03
CA ASP A 75 -9.23 -5.07 -1.51
C ASP A 75 -9.43 -4.82 0.00
N ILE A 76 -8.97 -3.67 0.50
CA ILE A 76 -9.00 -3.36 1.93
C ILE A 76 -10.45 -3.12 2.40
N PRO A 77 -10.94 -3.88 3.40
CA PRO A 77 -12.24 -3.67 4.01
C PRO A 77 -12.17 -2.50 5.01
N TRP A 78 -12.29 -1.28 4.51
CA TRP A 78 -12.12 -0.04 5.29
C TRP A 78 -12.98 0.03 6.55
N ASP A 79 -14.20 -0.51 6.50
CA ASP A 79 -15.14 -0.53 7.63
C ASP A 79 -14.74 -1.48 8.76
N GLN A 80 -13.99 -2.54 8.44
CA GLN A 80 -13.57 -3.59 9.39
C GLN A 80 -12.06 -3.56 9.64
N PHE A 81 -11.39 -2.47 9.27
CA PHE A 81 -9.94 -2.37 9.27
C PHE A 81 -9.33 -2.71 10.64
N GLU A 82 -9.92 -2.22 11.73
CA GLU A 82 -9.45 -2.48 13.09
C GLU A 82 -9.82 -3.89 13.59
N GLU A 83 -11.00 -4.40 13.19
CA GLU A 83 -11.47 -5.75 13.55
C GLU A 83 -10.61 -6.85 12.91
N LEU A 84 -10.08 -6.59 11.72
CA LEU A 84 -9.19 -7.49 10.99
C LEU A 84 -7.72 -7.33 11.40
N GLY A 85 -7.47 -6.63 12.50
CA GLY A 85 -6.15 -6.50 13.10
C GLY A 85 -5.19 -5.63 12.31
N PHE A 86 -5.64 -4.83 11.34
CA PHE A 86 -4.71 -3.96 10.63
C PHE A 86 -4.09 -2.93 11.60
N PRO A 87 -2.78 -2.66 11.47
CA PRO A 87 -2.14 -1.64 12.28
C PRO A 87 -2.66 -0.23 11.96
N VAL A 88 -2.42 0.74 12.85
CA VAL A 88 -2.92 2.12 12.72
C VAL A 88 -2.67 2.69 11.32
N LYS A 89 -3.77 3.05 10.61
CA LYS A 89 -3.80 3.55 9.22
C LYS A 89 -2.69 4.56 8.91
N LYS A 90 -2.54 5.57 9.79
CA LYS A 90 -1.55 6.63 9.62
C LYS A 90 -0.12 6.08 9.61
N SER A 91 0.20 5.18 10.53
CA SER A 91 1.53 4.57 10.59
C SER A 91 1.80 3.70 9.39
N LEU A 92 0.80 2.90 8.99
CA LEU A 92 0.90 1.98 7.89
C LEU A 92 1.09 2.65 6.53
N PHE A 93 0.39 3.77 6.26
CA PHE A 93 0.41 4.40 4.94
C PHE A 93 1.45 5.51 4.78
N THR A 94 2.03 6.03 5.88
CA THR A 94 2.93 7.19 5.83
C THR A 94 4.27 6.97 6.50
N GLN A 95 4.68 5.72 6.76
CA GLN A 95 5.92 5.40 7.46
C GLN A 95 6.04 6.17 8.79
N ASN A 96 4.95 6.23 9.58
CA ASN A 96 4.95 7.00 10.82
C ASN A 96 5.61 6.25 12.00
N GLY A 97 6.53 5.33 11.71
CA GLY A 97 7.32 4.58 12.68
C GLY A 97 6.64 3.30 13.16
N ILE A 98 6.74 3.06 14.47
CA ILE A 98 6.26 1.84 15.13
C ILE A 98 4.73 1.79 15.09
N THR A 99 4.20 0.64 14.73
CA THR A 99 2.79 0.31 14.84
C THR A 99 2.64 -1.02 15.55
N PHE A 100 1.50 -1.20 16.21
CA PHE A 100 1.15 -2.43 16.90
C PHE A 100 0.03 -3.12 16.14
N THR A 101 0.12 -4.44 16.07
CA THR A 101 -0.93 -5.32 15.55
C THR A 101 -1.14 -6.45 16.53
N THR A 102 -2.34 -7.02 16.53
CA THR A 102 -2.58 -8.30 17.20
C THR A 102 -2.38 -9.39 16.16
N ASP A 103 -1.54 -10.36 16.47
CA ASP A 103 -1.33 -11.53 15.61
C ASP A 103 -2.49 -12.54 15.76
N THR A 104 -2.52 -13.57 14.91
CA THR A 104 -3.54 -14.62 14.89
C THR A 104 -3.71 -15.32 16.26
N ASP A 105 -2.62 -15.41 17.02
CA ASP A 105 -2.59 -16.01 18.36
C ASP A 105 -3.01 -15.05 19.49
N GLY A 106 -3.36 -13.80 19.15
CA GLY A 106 -3.77 -12.79 20.13
C GLY A 106 -2.60 -12.05 20.79
N GLU A 107 -1.36 -12.33 20.40
CA GLU A 107 -0.18 -11.62 20.88
C GLU A 107 -0.03 -10.26 20.19
N ILE A 108 0.48 -9.27 20.91
CA ILE A 108 0.75 -7.95 20.34
C ILE A 108 2.13 -8.00 19.67
N ALA A 109 2.15 -7.86 18.35
CA ALA A 109 3.37 -7.71 17.57
C ALA A 109 3.66 -6.22 17.33
N GLU A 110 4.92 -5.85 17.55
CA GLU A 110 5.46 -4.53 17.26
C GLU A 110 6.11 -4.55 15.86
N ILE A 111 5.68 -3.66 14.98
CA ILE A 111 6.15 -3.60 13.59
C ILE A 111 6.63 -2.19 13.28
N TYR A 112 7.82 -2.07 12.70
CA TYR A 112 8.36 -0.79 12.28
C TYR A 112 8.09 -0.56 10.79
N VAL A 113 7.14 0.33 10.49
CA VAL A 113 6.78 0.62 9.10
C VAL A 113 7.73 1.68 8.53
N ALA A 114 8.72 1.23 7.76
CA ALA A 114 9.69 2.08 7.07
C ALA A 114 9.41 2.20 5.57
N GLN A 115 8.50 1.40 5.03
CA GLN A 115 8.27 1.23 3.60
C GLN A 115 7.11 2.14 3.12
N PRO A 116 7.22 2.76 1.94
CA PRO A 116 6.11 3.51 1.36
C PRO A 116 4.99 2.56 0.93
N ALA A 117 3.74 3.05 0.94
CA ALA A 117 2.56 2.25 0.64
C ALA A 117 1.92 2.59 -0.72
N ILE A 118 1.43 1.56 -1.40
CA ILE A 118 0.58 1.65 -2.58
C ILE A 118 -0.78 1.06 -2.21
N ILE A 119 -1.86 1.81 -2.43
CA ILE A 119 -3.23 1.42 -2.10
C ILE A 119 -4.02 1.27 -3.41
N LEU A 120 -4.66 0.12 -3.58
CA LEU A 120 -5.47 -0.21 -4.74
C LEU A 120 -6.94 -0.09 -4.36
N LEU A 121 -7.66 0.78 -5.05
CA LEU A 121 -9.07 1.05 -4.78
C LEU A 121 -9.93 0.82 -6.01
N GLU A 122 -11.14 0.34 -5.78
CA GLU A 122 -12.24 0.49 -6.72
C GLU A 122 -12.88 1.89 -6.58
N PRO A 123 -13.50 2.44 -7.64
CA PRO A 123 -14.04 3.80 -7.62
C PRO A 123 -15.01 4.06 -6.45
N GLY A 124 -15.85 3.08 -6.10
CA GLY A 124 -16.80 3.21 -4.99
C GLY A 124 -16.17 3.21 -3.59
N GLN A 125 -14.90 2.80 -3.45
CA GLN A 125 -14.18 2.82 -2.17
C GLN A 125 -13.44 4.13 -1.93
N ALA A 126 -13.27 4.97 -2.97
CA ALA A 126 -12.53 6.23 -2.86
C ALA A 126 -13.38 7.41 -2.36
N GLU A 127 -14.70 7.21 -2.23
CA GLU A 127 -15.66 8.25 -1.82
C GLU A 127 -16.04 8.15 -0.32
N GLY A 128 -15.45 7.19 0.41
CA GLY A 128 -15.66 6.95 1.85
C GLY A 128 -14.76 7.79 2.76
#